data_AF-A0A6V8KEW8-F1
#
_entry.id   AF-A0A6V8KEW8-F1
#
_cell.length_a   1.000
_cell.length_b   1.000
_cell.length_c   1.000
_cell.angle_alpha   90.00
_cell.angle_beta   90.00
_cell.angle_gamma   90.00
#
_symmetry.space_group_name_H-M   'P 1'
#
loop_
_entity.id
_entity.type
_entity.pdbx_description
1 polymer ?
#
loop_
_entity_poly.entity_id
_entity_poly.type
_entity_poly.pdbx_seq_one_letter_code
_entity_poly.pdbx_strand_id
1 'polypeptide(L)'
;MTEAQSTFPRRDDDGRILAVTDLLGLVLAGLVIGVLALLVLDVGFSLLGFGDFGGASGWLAVILPAWAFVEEFRAWSFGAARVVVALVGAAVSVTFGLLIAGLLNEAGPLWSGAVAAAGFALAYSLIWFYGIRWLAHRTG
;
A
#
# COMPACT_ATOMS: atom_id res chain seq x y z
N MET A 1 -6.83 -27.55 -25.11
CA MET A 1 -5.94 -27.14 -24.01
C MET A 1 -6.31 -25.71 -23.67
N THR A 2 -7.08 -25.52 -22.61
CA THR A 2 -7.46 -24.18 -22.15
C THR A 2 -6.32 -23.68 -21.29
N GLU A 3 -5.55 -22.70 -21.79
CA GLU A 3 -4.63 -21.92 -20.97
C GLU A 3 -5.44 -21.38 -19.78
N ALA A 4 -5.19 -21.93 -18.60
CA ALA A 4 -5.66 -21.32 -17.38
C ALA A 4 -4.98 -19.96 -17.31
N GLN A 5 -5.71 -18.89 -17.66
CA GLN A 5 -5.27 -17.52 -17.44
C GLN A 5 -4.75 -17.46 -16.00
N SER A 6 -3.45 -17.21 -15.83
CA SER A 6 -2.88 -16.97 -14.52
C SER A 6 -3.47 -15.64 -14.04
N THR A 7 -4.60 -15.69 -13.33
CA THR A 7 -5.24 -14.51 -12.76
C THR A 7 -4.23 -13.83 -11.86
N PHE A 8 -3.78 -12.64 -12.24
CA PHE A 8 -2.93 -11.82 -11.39
C PHE A 8 -3.80 -11.12 -10.35
N PRO A 9 -3.40 -11.08 -9.07
CA PRO A 9 -2.25 -11.77 -8.47
C PRO A 9 -2.52 -13.27 -8.25
N ARG A 10 -1.47 -14.10 -8.26
CA ARG A 10 -1.60 -15.53 -7.95
C ARG A 10 -1.92 -15.70 -6.47
N ARG A 11 -2.98 -16.45 -6.16
CA ARG A 11 -3.47 -16.69 -4.80
C ARG A 11 -3.58 -18.18 -4.48
N ASP A 12 -3.47 -18.55 -3.20
CA ASP A 12 -3.78 -19.90 -2.72
C ASP A 12 -5.29 -20.09 -2.49
N ASP A 13 -5.68 -21.30 -2.06
CA ASP A 13 -7.09 -21.67 -1.79
C ASP A 13 -7.72 -20.83 -0.67
N ASP A 14 -6.89 -20.25 0.22
CA ASP A 14 -7.30 -19.34 1.29
C ASP A 14 -7.36 -17.87 0.83
N GLY A 15 -7.02 -17.58 -0.43
CA GLY A 15 -7.04 -16.25 -1.04
C GLY A 15 -5.79 -15.41 -0.79
N ARG A 16 -4.71 -16.00 -0.26
CA ARG A 16 -3.45 -15.30 0.08
C ARG A 16 -2.56 -15.17 -1.14
N ILE A 17 -1.96 -14.00 -1.35
CA ILE A 17 -1.03 -13.79 -2.46
C ILE A 17 0.22 -14.67 -2.29
N LEU A 18 0.56 -15.46 -3.31
CA LEU A 18 1.64 -16.46 -3.25
C LEU A 18 3.05 -15.88 -3.36
N ALA A 19 3.23 -14.81 -4.14
CA ALA A 19 4.54 -14.25 -4.47
C ALA A 19 4.67 -12.79 -4.05
N VAL A 20 5.85 -12.41 -3.54
CA VAL A 20 6.13 -11.03 -3.12
C VAL A 20 6.04 -10.06 -4.29
N THR A 21 6.44 -10.49 -5.49
CA THR A 21 6.33 -9.71 -6.73
C THR A 21 4.89 -9.39 -7.08
N ASP A 22 3.96 -10.29 -6.79
CA ASP A 22 2.54 -10.11 -7.08
C ASP A 22 1.92 -9.13 -6.09
N LEU A 23 2.31 -9.21 -4.81
CA LEU A 23 1.90 -8.25 -3.79
C LEU A 23 2.45 -6.85 -4.11
N LEU A 24 3.74 -6.74 -4.43
CA LEU A 24 4.36 -5.48 -4.80
C LEU A 24 3.74 -4.91 -6.08
N GLY A 25 3.46 -5.75 -7.08
CA GLY A 25 2.78 -5.33 -8.31
C GLY A 25 1.38 -4.80 -8.05
N LEU A 26 0.59 -5.49 -7.21
CA LEU A 26 -0.75 -5.04 -6.80
C LEU A 26 -0.70 -3.70 -6.07
N VAL A 27 0.23 -3.56 -5.11
CA VAL A 27 0.40 -2.33 -4.33
C VAL A 27 0.90 -1.17 -5.20
N LEU A 28 1.87 -1.41 -6.09
CA LEU A 28 2.36 -0.41 -7.04
C LEU A 28 1.27 0.04 -8.02
N ALA A 29 0.47 -0.89 -8.54
CA ALA A 29 -0.68 -0.54 -9.38
C ALA A 29 -1.69 0.32 -8.60
N GLY A 30 -2.00 -0.05 -7.36
CA GLY A 30 -2.85 0.73 -6.46
C GLY A 30 -2.30 2.13 -6.19
N LEU A 31 -0.99 2.26 -5.93
CA LEU A 31 -0.33 3.55 -5.75
C LEU A 31 -0.41 4.42 -7.02
N VAL A 32 -0.09 3.86 -8.18
CA VAL A 32 -0.14 4.60 -9.46
C VAL A 32 -1.56 5.09 -9.72
N ILE A 33 -2.57 4.23 -9.56
CA ILE A 33 -3.97 4.61 -9.72
C ILE A 33 -4.36 5.68 -8.69
N GLY A 34 -3.93 5.53 -7.43
CA GLY A 34 -4.20 6.49 -6.36
C GLY A 34 -3.59 7.87 -6.64
N VAL A 35 -2.34 7.91 -7.11
CA VAL A 35 -1.66 9.16 -7.51
C VAL A 35 -2.36 9.79 -8.71
N LEU A 36 -2.71 9.00 -9.74
CA LEU A 36 -3.42 9.52 -10.91
C LEU A 36 -4.80 10.09 -10.54
N ALA A 37 -5.56 9.38 -9.70
CA ALA A 37 -6.84 9.86 -9.21
C ALA A 37 -6.68 11.16 -8.41
N LEU A 38 -5.66 11.23 -7.55
CA LEU A 38 -5.36 12.43 -6.78
C LEU A 38 -4.97 13.62 -7.67
N LEU A 39 -4.14 13.40 -8.69
CA LEU A 39 -3.77 14.44 -9.66
C LEU A 39 -5.00 14.96 -10.41
N VAL A 40 -5.89 14.06 -10.85
CA VAL A 40 -7.14 14.46 -11.53
C VAL A 40 -8.03 15.29 -10.59
N LEU A 41 -8.16 14.89 -9.33
CA LEU A 41 -8.95 15.63 -8.34
C LEU A 41 -8.33 17.00 -8.02
N ASP A 42 -7.03 17.05 -7.80
CA ASP A 42 -6.30 18.28 -7.46
C ASP A 42 -6.31 19.31 -8.60
N VAL A 43 -6.15 18.83 -9.85
CA VAL A 43 -6.38 19.65 -11.05
C VAL A 43 -7.84 20.11 -11.13
N GLY A 44 -8.81 19.23 -10.90
CA GLY A 44 -10.23 19.58 -10.91
C GLY A 44 -10.57 20.68 -9.90
N PHE A 45 -10.10 20.56 -8.66
CA PHE A 45 -10.36 21.55 -7.61
C PHE A 45 -9.69 22.90 -7.90
N SER A 46 -8.47 22.89 -8.43
CA SER A 46 -7.78 24.13 -8.79
C SER A 46 -8.46 24.85 -9.96
N LEU A 47 -8.93 24.13 -10.98
CA LEU A 47 -9.69 24.71 -12.09
C LEU A 47 -11.02 25.32 -11.65
N LEU A 48 -11.64 24.80 -10.59
CA LEU A 48 -12.88 25.31 -10.01
C LEU A 48 -12.66 26.45 -9.00
N GLY A 49 -11.40 26.81 -8.71
CA GLY A 49 -11.04 27.88 -7.78
C GLY A 49 -11.16 27.50 -6.29
N PHE A 50 -11.18 26.20 -5.96
CA PHE A 50 -11.25 25.72 -4.58
C PHE A 50 -9.88 25.61 -3.88
N GLY A 51 -8.79 25.94 -4.57
CA GLY A 51 -7.43 25.95 -4.03
C GLY A 51 -6.35 25.99 -5.11
N ASP A 52 -5.09 25.95 -4.69
CA ASP A 52 -3.93 25.87 -5.59
C ASP A 52 -3.57 24.41 -5.90
N PHE A 53 -3.08 24.17 -7.11
CA PHE A 53 -2.54 22.86 -7.50
C PHE A 53 -1.33 22.48 -6.63
N GLY A 54 -1.25 21.23 -6.23
CA GLY A 54 -0.24 20.68 -5.34
C GLY A 54 -0.56 20.81 -3.85
N GLY A 55 -1.70 21.42 -3.50
CA GLY A 55 -2.14 21.59 -2.12
C GLY A 55 -2.71 20.32 -1.48
N ALA A 56 -3.20 19.36 -2.28
CA ALA A 56 -3.71 18.10 -1.77
C ALA A 56 -2.62 17.22 -1.13
N SER A 57 -2.96 16.51 -0.06
CA SER A 57 -2.03 15.58 0.60
C SER A 57 -1.80 14.33 -0.24
N GLY A 58 -0.55 14.12 -0.66
CA GLY A 58 -0.15 12.91 -1.42
C GLY A 58 -0.36 11.59 -0.68
N TRP A 59 -0.52 11.62 0.65
CA TRP A 59 -0.81 10.44 1.46
C TRP A 59 -2.10 9.73 1.07
N LEU A 60 -3.02 10.42 0.41
CA LEU A 60 -4.26 9.83 -0.11
C LEU A 60 -4.01 8.70 -1.11
N ALA A 61 -2.83 8.65 -1.75
CA ALA A 61 -2.45 7.54 -2.62
C ALA A 61 -2.39 6.17 -1.90
N VAL A 62 -2.30 6.15 -0.55
CA VAL A 62 -2.28 4.91 0.25
C VAL A 62 -3.63 4.20 0.29
N ILE A 63 -4.75 4.87 -0.06
CA ILE A 63 -6.10 4.31 0.11
C ILE A 63 -6.25 2.96 -0.60
N LEU A 64 -5.82 2.85 -1.86
CA LEU A 64 -5.93 1.61 -2.62
C LEU A 64 -5.00 0.49 -2.08
N PRO A 65 -3.70 0.75 -1.83
CA PRO A 65 -2.85 -0.19 -1.10
C PRO A 65 -3.43 -0.67 0.23
N ALA A 66 -3.98 0.24 1.05
CA ALA A 66 -4.58 -0.09 2.33
C ALA A 66 -5.75 -1.05 2.18
N TRP A 67 -6.60 -0.83 1.17
CA TRP A 67 -7.70 -1.75 0.85
C TRP A 67 -7.20 -3.15 0.47
N ALA A 68 -6.15 -3.25 -0.35
CA ALA A 68 -5.54 -4.54 -0.69
C ALA A 68 -5.05 -5.29 0.56
N PHE A 69 -4.51 -4.58 1.56
CA PHE A 69 -4.11 -5.18 2.83
C PHE A 69 -5.27 -5.57 3.74
N VAL A 70 -6.43 -4.94 3.62
CA VAL A 70 -7.65 -5.42 4.30
C VAL A 70 -8.07 -6.78 3.74
N GLU A 71 -7.97 -6.97 2.43
CA GLU A 71 -8.25 -8.27 1.79
C GLU A 71 -7.23 -9.33 2.20
N GLU A 72 -5.93 -9.01 2.14
CA GLU A 72 -4.89 -9.91 2.65
C GLU A 72 -5.10 -10.25 4.12
N PHE A 73 -5.39 -9.27 4.98
CA PHE A 73 -5.62 -9.53 6.40
C PHE A 73 -6.80 -10.49 6.64
N ARG A 74 -7.84 -10.43 5.81
CA ARG A 74 -9.00 -11.33 5.87
C ARG A 74 -8.68 -12.74 5.35
N ALA A 75 -7.77 -12.89 4.39
CA ALA A 75 -7.35 -14.18 3.82
C ALA A 75 -6.51 -15.03 4.80
N TRP A 76 -5.88 -14.41 5.79
CA TRP A 76 -5.20 -15.13 6.86
C TRP A 76 -6.18 -15.49 7.97
N SER A 77 -6.11 -16.73 8.49
CA SER A 77 -6.99 -17.22 9.55
C SER A 77 -6.90 -16.37 10.83
N PHE A 78 -7.92 -16.45 11.69
CA PHE A 78 -7.94 -15.74 12.95
C PHE A 78 -6.76 -16.19 13.83
N GLY A 79 -5.84 -15.27 14.14
CA GLY A 79 -4.69 -15.54 14.99
C GLY A 79 -3.96 -14.27 15.41
N ALA A 80 -3.20 -14.35 16.50
CA ALA A 80 -2.40 -13.22 17.00
C ALA A 80 -1.34 -12.77 15.98
N ALA A 81 -0.84 -13.71 15.16
CA ALA A 81 0.21 -13.46 14.19
C ALA A 81 -0.12 -12.32 13.21
N ARG A 82 -1.29 -12.36 12.56
CA ARG A 82 -1.69 -11.32 11.59
C ARG A 82 -1.87 -9.95 12.25
N VAL A 83 -2.34 -9.90 13.49
CA VAL A 83 -2.53 -8.64 14.24
C VAL A 83 -1.18 -8.05 14.60
N VAL A 84 -0.27 -8.85 15.15
CA VAL A 84 1.07 -8.41 15.53
C VAL A 84 1.83 -7.89 14.31
N VAL A 85 1.84 -8.65 13.21
CA VAL A 85 2.53 -8.25 11.98
C VAL A 85 1.89 -7.01 11.36
N ALA A 86 0.55 -6.91 11.37
CA ALA A 86 -0.14 -5.70 10.88
C ALA A 86 0.26 -4.45 11.68
N LEU A 87 0.26 -4.53 13.01
CA LEU A 87 0.56 -3.39 13.89
C LEU A 87 2.03 -3.00 13.81
N VAL A 88 2.95 -3.97 13.90
CA VAL A 88 4.39 -3.71 13.79
C VAL A 88 4.74 -3.18 12.40
N GLY A 89 4.21 -3.81 11.35
CA GLY A 89 4.38 -3.36 9.98
C GLY A 89 3.86 -1.94 9.79
N ALA A 90 2.70 -1.60 10.34
CA ALA A 90 2.13 -0.26 10.24
C ALA A 90 3.01 0.76 10.94
N ALA A 91 3.41 0.50 12.19
CA ALA A 91 4.25 1.43 12.96
C ALA A 91 5.59 1.72 12.25
N VAL A 92 6.29 0.67 11.82
CA VAL A 92 7.57 0.79 11.11
C VAL A 92 7.41 1.51 9.78
N SER A 93 6.40 1.14 9.00
CA SER A 93 6.21 1.71 7.66
C SER A 93 5.72 3.15 7.71
N VAL A 94 4.86 3.51 8.68
CA VAL A 94 4.44 4.91 8.89
C VAL A 94 5.67 5.74 9.23
N THR A 95 6.52 5.26 10.14
CA THR A 95 7.76 5.94 10.50
C THR A 95 8.65 6.15 9.27
N PHE A 96 8.83 5.10 8.46
CA PHE A 96 9.60 5.18 7.22
C PHE A 96 9.04 6.19 6.21
N GLY A 97 7.72 6.17 5.99
CA GLY A 97 7.07 7.14 5.10
C GLY A 97 7.17 8.58 5.63
N LEU A 98 7.01 8.79 6.94
CA LEU A 98 7.20 10.11 7.55
C LEU A 98 8.64 10.62 7.44
N LEU A 99 9.64 9.74 7.54
CA LEU A 99 11.04 10.10 7.29
C LEU A 99 11.23 10.56 5.84
N ILE A 100 10.67 9.85 4.87
CA ILE A 100 10.70 10.25 3.45
C ILE A 100 10.00 11.60 3.25
N ALA A 101 8.82 11.79 3.85
CA ALA A 101 8.09 13.06 3.77
C ALA A 101 8.93 14.23 4.31
N GLY A 102 9.60 14.04 5.45
CA GLY A 102 10.48 15.05 6.05
C GLY A 102 11.68 15.40 5.16
N LEU A 103 12.27 14.41 4.48
CA LEU A 103 13.36 14.64 3.51
C LEU A 103 12.89 15.39 2.26
N LEU A 104 11.60 15.36 1.96
CA LEU A 104 10.99 15.99 0.77
C LEU A 104 10.09 17.18 1.13
N ASN A 105 10.25 17.79 2.30
CA ASN A 105 9.45 18.93 2.77
C ASN A 105 9.27 20.04 1.71
N GLU A 106 10.35 20.36 0.99
CA GLU A 106 10.37 21.44 0.00
C GLU A 106 9.64 21.09 -1.31
N ALA A 107 9.23 19.83 -1.53
CA ALA A 107 8.58 19.38 -2.76
C ALA A 107 7.06 19.66 -2.80
N GLY A 108 6.49 20.23 -1.74
CA GLY A 108 5.07 20.49 -1.60
C GLY A 108 4.26 19.27 -1.12
N PRO A 109 3.04 19.48 -0.58
CA PRO A 109 2.25 18.43 0.08
C PRO A 109 1.90 17.23 -0.81
N LEU A 110 1.63 17.48 -2.09
CA LEU A 110 1.26 16.45 -3.04
C LEU A 110 2.43 15.48 -3.30
N TRP A 111 3.59 16.00 -3.70
CA TRP A 111 4.74 15.17 -4.06
C TRP A 111 5.40 14.53 -2.85
N SER A 112 5.65 15.30 -1.79
CA SER A 112 6.22 14.76 -0.55
C SER A 112 5.35 13.64 0.03
N GLY A 113 4.02 13.84 0.05
CA GLY A 113 3.06 12.84 0.48
C GLY A 113 2.98 11.61 -0.42
N ALA A 114 3.07 11.78 -1.75
CA ALA A 114 2.96 10.67 -2.69
C ALA A 114 4.20 9.75 -2.63
N VAL A 115 5.40 10.32 -2.51
CA VAL A 115 6.63 9.52 -2.34
C VAL A 115 6.66 8.87 -0.95
N ALA A 116 6.21 9.58 0.09
CA ALA A 116 6.04 9.00 1.42
C ALA A 116 5.04 7.84 1.45
N ALA A 117 3.90 7.97 0.76
CA ALA A 117 2.90 6.92 0.57
C ALA A 117 3.49 5.68 -0.11
N ALA A 118 4.31 5.90 -1.16
CA ALA A 118 4.99 4.81 -1.86
C ALA A 118 5.98 4.09 -0.94
N GLY A 119 6.82 4.84 -0.22
CA GLY A 119 7.76 4.29 0.75
C GLY A 119 7.06 3.48 1.85
N PHE A 120 5.99 4.05 2.42
CA PHE A 120 5.13 3.37 3.39
C PHE A 120 4.60 2.04 2.85
N ALA A 121 3.95 2.05 1.68
CA ALA A 121 3.26 0.88 1.17
C ALA A 121 4.24 -0.24 0.77
N LEU A 122 5.41 0.12 0.21
CA LEU A 122 6.46 -0.84 -0.13
C LEU A 122 7.09 -1.47 1.11
N ALA A 123 7.45 -0.65 2.11
CA ALA A 123 7.96 -1.16 3.38
C ALA A 123 6.95 -2.09 4.06
N TYR A 124 5.67 -1.68 4.09
CA TYR A 124 4.60 -2.48 4.67
C TYR A 124 4.42 -3.80 3.94
N SER A 125 4.49 -3.79 2.60
CA SER A 125 4.39 -5.00 1.78
C SER A 125 5.45 -6.04 2.12
N LEU A 126 6.70 -5.60 2.27
CA LEU A 126 7.80 -6.50 2.63
C LEU A 126 7.63 -7.05 4.05
N ILE A 127 7.34 -6.18 5.02
CA ILE A 127 7.16 -6.59 6.42
C ILE A 127 5.98 -7.55 6.55
N TRP A 128 4.86 -7.24 5.90
CA TRP A 128 3.68 -8.11 5.90
C TRP A 128 4.01 -9.47 5.29
N PHE A 129 4.50 -9.50 4.04
CA PHE A 129 4.68 -10.72 3.27
C PHE A 129 5.60 -11.72 3.98
N TYR A 130 6.75 -11.25 4.48
CA TYR A 130 7.72 -12.10 5.16
C TYR A 130 7.33 -12.34 6.62
N GLY A 131 6.85 -11.31 7.33
CA GLY A 131 6.55 -11.39 8.75
C GLY A 131 5.42 -12.35 9.05
N ILE A 132 4.33 -12.32 8.27
CA ILE A 132 3.18 -13.20 8.54
C ILE A 132 3.50 -14.67 8.28
N ARG A 133 4.24 -14.96 7.21
CA ARG A 133 4.68 -16.33 6.89
C ARG A 133 5.62 -16.88 7.94
N TRP A 134 6.57 -16.06 8.39
CA TRP A 134 7.51 -16.43 9.43
C TRP A 134 6.81 -16.70 10.77
N LEU A 135 5.88 -15.82 11.16
CA LEU A 135 5.21 -15.94 12.46
C LEU A 135 4.17 -17.06 12.45
N ALA A 136 3.40 -17.20 11.37
CA ALA A 136 2.44 -18.29 11.20
C ALA A 136 3.11 -19.67 11.29
N HIS A 137 4.33 -19.83 10.75
CA HIS A 137 5.09 -21.08 10.86
C HIS A 137 5.58 -21.39 12.28
N ARG A 138 5.65 -20.39 13.17
CA ARG A 138 6.11 -20.57 14.56
C ARG A 138 4.97 -20.71 15.57
N THR A 139 3.77 -20.28 15.22
CA THR A 139 2.62 -20.23 16.13
C THR A 139 1.47 -21.16 15.72
N GLY A 140 1.55 -21.80 14.54
CA GLY A 140 0.63 -22.82 14.07
C GLY A 140 1.21 -24.22 14.26
#